data_AF-A0A430QTZ1-F1
#
_entry.id   AF-A0A430QTZ1-F1
#
_cell.length_a   1.000
_cell.length_b   1.000
_cell.length_c   1.000
_cell.angle_alpha   90.00
_cell.angle_beta   90.00
_cell.angle_gamma   90.00
#
_symmetry.space_group_name_H-M   'P 1'
#
loop_
_entity.id
_entity.type
_entity.pdbx_description
1 polymer ?
#
loop_
_entity_poly.entity_id
_entity_poly.type
_entity_poly.pdbx_seq_one_letter_code
_entity_poly.pdbx_strand_id
1 'polypeptide(L)'
;MCYFYIDNTLIYHKSRFIQVVLTVRDKNDWLISLRQVVLPKSDDPRKIQMDEAKRRARIPVEFDKLLNDSLKLAFQKEDFDFDDDAMLLECYEKHNKTLQENIPSERLLVYHIGDGWEPLCRFLNVDVPANIPFPETNHHADLEKLRELTKKLGSIEEVARIHPGIV
;
A
#
# COMPACT_ATOMS: atom_id res chain seq x y z
N MET A 1 1.40 2.94 -0.86
CA MET A 1 1.93 4.33 -0.81
C MET A 1 1.32 5.10 -1.95
N CYS A 2 0.50 6.10 -1.65
CA CYS A 2 -0.02 7.03 -2.66
C CYS A 2 0.86 8.28 -2.65
N TYR A 3 1.51 8.59 -3.76
CA TYR A 3 2.43 9.73 -3.87
C TYR A 3 1.74 11.08 -4.08
N PHE A 4 0.48 11.11 -4.51
CA PHE A 4 -0.21 12.33 -5.00
C PHE A 4 -0.43 13.46 -3.96
N TYR A 5 0.22 13.40 -2.80
CA TYR A 5 0.15 14.39 -1.73
C TYR A 5 1.29 15.41 -1.74
N ILE A 6 2.43 15.14 -2.40
CA ILE A 6 3.66 15.94 -2.28
C ILE A 6 4.13 16.51 -3.62
N ASP A 7 3.23 16.74 -4.57
CA ASP A 7 3.54 17.74 -5.58
C ASP A 7 3.31 19.11 -4.93
N ASN A 8 4.40 19.88 -4.77
CA ASN A 8 4.45 21.26 -4.29
C ASN A 8 3.64 22.25 -5.17
N THR A 9 2.81 21.76 -6.08
CA THR A 9 1.96 22.53 -6.97
C THR A 9 0.51 22.53 -6.48
N LEU A 10 0.19 23.64 -5.81
CA LEU A 10 -1.12 24.31 -5.77
C LEU A 10 -2.31 23.67 -5.05
N ILE A 11 -2.49 22.36 -4.96
CA ILE A 11 -3.81 21.82 -4.55
C ILE A 11 -4.03 21.91 -3.02
N TYR A 12 -3.08 21.46 -2.21
CA TYR A 12 -3.27 21.37 -0.75
C TYR A 12 -2.95 22.67 0.00
N HIS A 13 -2.05 23.52 -0.49
CA HIS A 13 -1.82 24.84 0.13
C HIS A 13 -2.96 25.83 -0.15
N LYS A 14 -3.75 25.65 -1.22
CA LYS A 14 -4.85 26.56 -1.58
C LYS A 14 -6.22 26.08 -1.12
N SER A 15 -6.47 24.77 -1.05
CA SER A 15 -7.77 24.26 -0.60
C SER A 15 -7.79 23.98 0.90
N ARG A 16 -8.49 24.83 1.66
CA ARG A 16 -8.74 24.64 3.09
C ARG A 16 -9.70 23.49 3.40
N PHE A 17 -10.30 22.87 2.38
CA PHE A 17 -11.37 21.88 2.54
C PHE A 17 -10.89 20.43 2.43
N ILE A 18 -9.64 20.20 2.04
CA ILE A 18 -9.13 18.83 1.86
C ILE A 18 -8.52 18.32 3.17
N GLN A 19 -9.03 17.18 3.62
CA GLN A 19 -8.51 16.41 4.74
C GLN A 19 -7.65 15.26 4.21
N VAL A 20 -6.54 14.97 4.89
CA VAL A 20 -5.58 13.93 4.52
C VAL A 20 -5.51 12.88 5.61
N VAL A 21 -5.59 11.61 5.22
CA VAL A 21 -5.37 10.47 6.11
C VAL A 21 -4.06 9.81 5.71
N LEU A 22 -3.11 9.78 6.65
CA LEU A 22 -1.83 9.11 6.52
C LEU A 22 -1.87 7.81 7.33
N THR A 23 -2.00 6.67 6.64
CA THR A 23 -1.97 5.36 7.29
C THR A 23 -0.55 4.94 7.61
N VAL A 24 -0.26 4.62 8.87
CA VAL A 24 1.07 4.21 9.35
C VAL A 24 1.03 2.87 10.09
N ARG A 25 2.16 2.18 10.07
CA ARG A 25 2.44 0.94 10.82
C ARG A 25 3.92 0.84 11.15
N ASP A 26 4.31 -0.16 11.93
CA ASP A 26 5.71 -0.48 12.17
C ASP A 26 6.47 -0.67 10.84
N LYS A 27 7.68 -0.11 10.77
CA LYS A 27 8.45 -0.06 9.53
C LYS A 27 8.97 -1.43 9.10
N ASN A 28 9.29 -2.32 10.05
CA ASN A 28 9.77 -3.66 9.74
C ASN A 28 8.61 -4.52 9.26
N ASP A 29 7.45 -4.41 9.92
CA ASP A 29 6.23 -5.07 9.46
C ASP A 29 5.80 -4.61 8.07
N TRP A 30 5.93 -3.31 7.79
CA TRP A 30 5.73 -2.75 6.46
C TRP A 30 6.70 -3.35 5.43
N LEU A 31 7.99 -3.40 5.74
CA LEU A 31 9.01 -3.94 4.84
C LEU A 31 8.76 -5.43 4.55
N ILE A 32 8.47 -6.22 5.58
CA ILE A 32 8.14 -7.65 5.44
C ILE A 32 6.97 -7.81 4.47
N SER A 33 5.88 -7.06 4.68
CA SER A 33 4.71 -7.09 3.80
C SER A 33 5.03 -6.63 2.38
N LEU A 34 5.84 -5.58 2.21
CA LEU A 34 6.25 -5.06 0.91
C LEU A 34 7.03 -6.13 0.12
N ARG A 35 8.01 -6.78 0.76
CA ARG A 35 8.83 -7.84 0.15
C ARG A 35 8.02 -9.07 -0.25
N GLN A 36 6.99 -9.39 0.52
CA GLN A 36 6.17 -10.56 0.27
C GLN A 36 5.20 -10.37 -0.90
N VAL A 37 4.65 -9.16 -1.06
CA VAL A 37 3.46 -8.96 -1.90
C VAL A 37 3.74 -8.07 -3.12
N VAL A 38 4.58 -7.06 -2.97
CA VAL A 38 4.70 -5.97 -3.96
C VAL A 38 6.06 -6.01 -4.65
N LEU A 39 7.14 -6.10 -3.86
CA LEU A 39 8.50 -5.89 -4.32
C LEU A 39 9.46 -6.94 -3.73
N PRO A 40 9.33 -8.22 -4.12
CA PRO A 40 10.32 -9.23 -3.75
C PRO A 40 11.71 -8.82 -4.24
N LYS A 41 12.74 -9.24 -3.52
CA LYS A 41 14.12 -8.99 -3.92
C LYS A 41 14.43 -9.64 -5.27
N SER A 42 15.41 -9.11 -5.99
CA SER A 42 15.78 -9.63 -7.31
C SER A 42 16.28 -11.07 -7.29
N ASP A 43 16.90 -11.49 -6.19
CA ASP A 43 17.38 -12.86 -5.95
C ASP A 43 16.31 -13.79 -5.35
N ASP A 44 15.10 -13.27 -5.09
CA ASP A 44 14.02 -14.03 -4.49
C ASP A 44 13.34 -14.96 -5.50
N PRO A 45 13.30 -16.29 -5.27
CA PRO A 45 12.67 -17.23 -6.20
C PRO A 45 11.17 -17.00 -6.38
N ARG A 46 10.49 -16.31 -5.45
CA ARG A 46 9.08 -15.95 -5.56
C ARG A 46 8.82 -14.97 -6.72
N LYS A 47 9.82 -14.20 -7.12
CA LYS A 47 9.73 -13.25 -8.25
C LYS A 47 9.34 -13.95 -9.54
N ILE A 48 9.95 -15.12 -9.82
CA ILE A 48 9.61 -15.94 -11.00
C ILE A 48 8.12 -16.31 -10.98
N GLN A 49 7.60 -16.75 -9.83
CA GLN A 49 6.20 -17.15 -9.68
C GLN A 49 5.26 -15.95 -9.85
N MET A 50 5.65 -14.76 -9.35
CA MET A 50 4.88 -13.53 -9.53
C MET A 50 4.88 -13.06 -10.98
N ASP A 51 6.01 -13.12 -11.68
CA ASP A 51 6.14 -12.70 -13.08
C ASP A 51 5.32 -13.63 -13.99
N GLU A 52 5.32 -14.94 -13.71
CA GLU A 52 4.43 -15.88 -14.39
C GLU A 52 2.95 -15.61 -14.12
N ALA A 53 2.59 -15.28 -12.89
CA ALA A 53 1.21 -14.95 -12.51
C ALA A 53 0.74 -13.67 -13.23
N LYS A 54 1.57 -12.62 -13.24
CA LYS A 54 1.32 -11.38 -13.99
C LYS A 54 1.13 -11.65 -15.48
N ARG A 55 1.99 -12.49 -16.08
CA ARG A 55 1.88 -12.90 -17.48
C ARG A 55 0.56 -13.61 -17.77
N ARG A 56 0.15 -14.56 -16.91
CA ARG A 56 -1.14 -15.27 -17.05
C ARG A 56 -2.34 -14.33 -16.90
N ALA A 57 -2.25 -13.37 -15.99
CA ALA A 57 -3.25 -12.32 -15.79
C ALA A 57 -3.21 -11.21 -16.86
N ARG A 58 -2.33 -11.32 -17.87
CA ARG A 58 -2.13 -10.32 -18.94
C ARG A 58 -1.81 -8.92 -18.41
N ILE A 59 -1.14 -8.85 -17.26
CA ILE A 59 -0.63 -7.58 -16.72
C ILE A 59 0.56 -7.14 -17.59
N PRO A 60 0.55 -5.91 -18.12
CA PRO A 60 1.64 -5.39 -18.95
C PRO A 60 2.97 -5.31 -18.17
N VAL A 61 4.09 -5.55 -18.85
CA VAL A 61 5.44 -5.45 -18.24
C VAL A 61 5.76 -4.03 -17.78
N GLU A 62 5.13 -3.04 -18.39
CA GLU A 62 5.20 -1.63 -18.04
C GLU A 62 4.63 -1.34 -16.64
N PHE A 63 3.84 -2.26 -16.07
CA PHE A 63 3.32 -2.13 -14.72
C PHE A 63 4.44 -2.12 -13.68
N ASP A 64 5.49 -2.92 -13.86
CA ASP A 64 6.64 -2.95 -12.93
C ASP A 64 7.45 -1.66 -13.03
N LYS A 65 7.58 -1.12 -14.25
CA LYS A 65 8.17 0.21 -14.46
C LYS A 65 7.35 1.29 -13.78
N LEU A 66 6.04 1.29 -13.96
CA LEU A 66 5.13 2.24 -13.31
C LEU A 66 5.23 2.16 -11.79
N LEU A 67 5.25 0.95 -11.22
CA LEU A 67 5.41 0.74 -9.79
C LEU A 67 6.74 1.33 -9.29
N ASN A 68 7.85 0.99 -9.93
CA ASN A 68 9.17 1.48 -9.55
C ASN A 68 9.27 3.01 -9.66
N ASP A 69 8.81 3.58 -10.78
CA ASP A 69 8.80 5.04 -10.98
C ASP A 69 7.91 5.73 -9.94
N SER A 70 6.76 5.14 -9.60
CA SER A 70 5.88 5.69 -8.57
C SER A 70 6.51 5.69 -7.18
N LEU A 71 7.35 4.69 -6.85
CA LEU A 71 8.07 4.62 -5.58
C LEU A 71 9.25 5.60 -5.54
N LYS A 72 10.03 5.70 -6.62
CA LYS A 72 11.11 6.69 -6.75
C LYS A 72 10.57 8.10 -6.58
N LEU A 73 9.46 8.36 -7.24
CA LEU A 73 8.73 9.61 -7.15
C LEU A 73 8.22 9.81 -5.72
N ALA A 74 7.58 8.78 -5.11
CA ALA A 74 7.14 8.76 -3.70
C ALA A 74 8.22 9.19 -2.70
N PHE A 75 9.40 8.61 -2.85
CA PHE A 75 10.53 8.84 -1.97
C PHE A 75 11.39 10.03 -2.41
N GLN A 76 11.04 10.70 -3.52
CA GLN A 76 11.80 11.79 -4.13
C GLN A 76 13.27 11.42 -4.32
N LYS A 77 13.51 10.21 -4.84
CA LYS A 77 14.83 9.60 -4.97
C LYS A 77 14.93 8.82 -6.27
N GLU A 78 15.69 9.37 -7.22
CA GLU A 78 15.91 8.79 -8.55
C GLU A 78 16.84 7.58 -8.53
N ASP A 79 17.95 7.70 -7.81
CA ASP A 79 18.91 6.64 -7.57
C ASP A 79 18.46 5.81 -6.37
N PHE A 80 17.65 4.79 -6.67
CA PHE A 80 16.97 3.95 -5.69
C PHE A 80 17.33 2.48 -5.94
N ASP A 81 18.02 1.88 -4.98
CA ASP A 81 18.24 0.43 -4.95
C ASP A 81 17.05 -0.25 -4.28
N PHE A 82 16.25 -0.96 -5.08
CA PHE A 82 15.08 -1.66 -4.59
C PHE A 82 15.42 -2.93 -3.81
N ASP A 83 16.65 -3.45 -3.85
CA ASP A 83 17.07 -4.63 -3.08
C ASP A 83 17.66 -4.25 -1.70
N ASP A 84 17.95 -2.96 -1.48
CA ASP A 84 18.43 -2.43 -0.21
C ASP A 84 17.27 -2.15 0.76
N ASP A 85 17.14 -3.02 1.76
CA ASP A 85 16.14 -2.91 2.82
C ASP A 85 16.37 -1.69 3.73
N ALA A 86 17.62 -1.32 4.00
CA ALA A 86 17.93 -0.16 4.85
C ALA A 86 17.49 1.13 4.15
N MET A 87 17.75 1.24 2.85
CA MET A 87 17.30 2.35 2.02
C MET A 87 15.77 2.47 1.99
N LEU A 88 15.06 1.34 1.84
CA LEU A 88 13.59 1.33 1.87
C LEU A 88 13.02 1.80 3.22
N LEU A 89 13.60 1.34 4.33
CA LEU A 89 13.18 1.75 5.68
C LEU A 89 13.42 3.23 5.93
N GLU A 90 14.61 3.74 5.56
CA GLU A 90 14.93 5.17 5.67
C GLU A 90 13.95 6.02 4.85
N CYS A 91 13.67 5.59 3.61
CA CYS A 91 12.76 6.31 2.73
C CYS A 91 11.31 6.30 3.24
N TYR A 92 10.85 5.19 3.82
CA TYR A 92 9.53 5.10 4.46
C TYR A 92 9.41 6.06 5.64
N GLU A 93 10.38 6.04 6.56
CA GLU A 93 10.38 6.93 7.73
C GLU A 93 10.43 8.41 7.31
N LYS A 94 11.34 8.74 6.39
CA LYS A 94 11.49 10.10 5.86
C LYS A 94 10.21 10.58 5.20
N HIS A 95 9.60 9.77 4.34
CA HIS A 95 8.37 10.12 3.64
C HIS A 95 7.22 10.42 4.62
N ASN A 96 7.00 9.54 5.60
CA ASN A 96 5.96 9.74 6.61
C ASN A 96 6.20 11.00 7.45
N LYS A 97 7.45 11.23 7.85
CA LYS A 97 7.84 12.44 8.58
C LYS A 97 7.62 13.71 7.75
N THR A 98 8.03 13.70 6.48
CA THR A 98 7.82 14.82 5.57
C THR A 98 6.33 15.15 5.40
N LEU A 99 5.45 14.16 5.30
CA LEU A 99 4.00 14.41 5.25
C LEU A 99 3.47 15.04 6.55
N GLN A 100 3.90 14.54 7.70
CA GLN A 100 3.50 15.08 9.01
C GLN A 100 3.99 16.51 9.25
N GLU A 101 5.17 16.87 8.75
CA GLU A 101 5.74 18.21 8.89
C GLU A 101 5.11 19.24 7.93
N ASN A 102 4.71 18.81 6.74
CA ASN A 102 4.23 19.73 5.70
C ASN A 102 2.70 19.90 5.66
N ILE A 103 1.93 18.95 6.22
CA ILE A 103 0.47 19.03 6.27
C ILE A 103 0.06 19.56 7.65
N PRO A 104 -0.71 20.67 7.73
CA PRO A 104 -1.22 21.18 9.00
C PRO A 104 -2.02 20.11 9.77
N SER A 105 -1.79 20.01 11.08
CA SER A 105 -2.34 18.94 11.92
C SER A 105 -3.87 18.92 11.95
N GLU A 106 -4.52 20.08 11.79
CA GLU A 106 -5.98 20.17 11.69
C GLU A 106 -6.56 19.54 10.41
N ARG A 107 -5.71 19.26 9.42
CA ARG A 107 -6.06 18.60 8.15
C ARG A 107 -5.38 17.25 7.97
N LEU A 108 -4.66 16.76 8.97
CA LEU A 108 -3.95 15.49 8.92
C LEU A 108 -4.43 14.56 10.02
N LEU A 109 -4.94 13.40 9.62
CA LEU A 109 -5.08 12.25 10.52
C LEU A 109 -3.93 11.30 10.27
N VAL A 110 -3.05 11.13 11.26
CA VAL A 110 -2.14 9.99 11.31
C VAL A 110 -2.92 8.81 11.87
N TYR A 111 -3.14 7.80 11.03
CA TYR A 111 -4.03 6.68 11.29
C TYR A 111 -3.21 5.39 11.43
N HIS A 112 -3.20 4.76 12.60
CA HIS A 112 -2.50 3.49 12.79
C HIS A 112 -3.37 2.33 12.30
N ILE A 113 -2.75 1.35 11.66
CA ILE A 113 -3.47 0.12 11.28
C ILE A 113 -4.03 -0.54 12.54
N GLY A 114 -5.35 -0.67 12.62
CA GLY A 114 -6.08 -1.22 13.76
C GLY A 114 -6.86 -0.18 14.58
N ASP A 115 -6.75 1.11 14.27
CA ASP A 115 -7.44 2.18 15.00
C ASP A 115 -8.98 2.17 14.84
N GLY A 116 -9.52 1.42 13.88
CA GLY A 116 -10.95 1.24 13.68
C GLY A 116 -11.67 2.47 13.15
N TRP A 117 -13.01 2.50 13.30
CA TRP A 117 -13.86 3.57 12.75
C TRP A 117 -13.73 4.89 13.49
N GLU A 118 -13.56 4.85 14.81
CA GLU A 118 -13.76 6.02 15.67
C GLU A 118 -12.87 7.23 15.30
N PRO A 119 -11.53 7.11 15.17
CA PRO A 119 -10.70 8.27 14.84
C PRO A 119 -10.93 8.77 13.41
N LEU A 120 -11.24 7.86 12.48
CA LEU A 120 -11.54 8.23 11.09
C LEU A 120 -12.86 9.00 10.97
N CYS A 121 -13.94 8.48 11.57
CA CYS A 121 -15.26 9.11 11.57
C CYS A 121 -15.23 10.47 12.27
N ARG A 122 -14.55 10.56 13.41
CA ARG A 122 -14.35 11.82 14.15
C ARG A 122 -13.61 12.86 13.30
N PHE A 123 -12.53 12.46 12.63
CA PHE A 123 -11.76 13.36 11.78
C PHE A 123 -12.59 13.86 10.59
N LEU A 124 -13.38 12.98 9.97
CA LEU A 124 -14.24 13.32 8.82
C LEU A 124 -15.57 13.99 9.22
N ASN A 125 -15.85 14.14 10.52
CA ASN A 125 -17.10 14.68 11.05
C ASN A 125 -18.35 13.93 10.55
N VAL A 126 -18.30 12.60 10.61
CA VAL A 126 -19.41 11.70 10.27
C VAL A 126 -19.66 10.70 11.40
N ASP A 127 -20.86 10.11 11.43
CA ASP A 127 -21.20 9.10 12.43
C ASP A 127 -20.46 7.78 12.20
N VAL A 128 -20.18 7.06 13.30
CA VAL A 128 -19.65 5.69 13.24
C VAL A 128 -20.75 4.74 12.76
N PRO A 129 -20.48 3.87 11.77
CA PRO A 129 -21.46 2.86 11.34
C PRO A 129 -21.84 1.90 12.48
N ALA A 130 -23.13 1.84 12.83
CA ALA A 130 -23.59 1.13 14.02
C ALA A 130 -23.42 -0.41 13.97
N ASN A 131 -23.48 -1.02 12.78
CA ASN A 131 -23.51 -2.48 12.61
C ASN A 131 -22.54 -2.99 11.53
N ILE A 132 -21.49 -2.21 11.23
CA ILE A 132 -20.49 -2.58 10.22
C ILE A 132 -19.13 -2.66 10.91
N PRO A 133 -18.52 -3.85 11.06
CA PRO A 133 -17.18 -3.96 11.62
C PRO A 133 -16.20 -3.19 10.74
N PHE A 134 -15.10 -2.72 11.33
CA PHE A 134 -14.04 -2.12 10.53
C PHE A 134 -13.47 -3.19 9.58
N PRO A 135 -13.22 -2.86 8.30
CA PRO A 135 -12.74 -3.85 7.34
C PRO A 135 -11.34 -4.35 7.73
N GLU A 136 -11.24 -5.66 7.92
CA GLU A 136 -9.98 -6.39 8.10
C GLU A 136 -9.77 -7.27 6.87
N THR A 137 -9.09 -6.73 5.87
CA THR A 137 -8.83 -7.40 4.58
C THR A 137 -7.35 -7.28 4.21
N ASN A 138 -6.89 -8.06 3.22
CA ASN A 138 -5.50 -8.09 2.77
C ASN A 138 -4.52 -8.56 3.86
N HIS A 139 -4.91 -9.52 4.71
CA HIS A 139 -3.92 -10.16 5.57
C HIS A 139 -2.96 -11.01 4.74
N HIS A 140 -1.74 -11.15 5.23
CA HIS A 140 -0.74 -12.01 4.60
C HIS A 140 -1.27 -13.44 4.38
N ALA A 141 -1.99 -13.98 5.35
CA ALA A 141 -2.59 -15.31 5.26
C ALA A 141 -3.59 -15.42 4.08
N ASP A 142 -4.34 -14.36 3.80
CA ASP A 142 -5.31 -14.32 2.70
C ASP A 142 -4.59 -14.34 1.35
N LEU A 143 -3.50 -13.58 1.23
CA LEU A 143 -2.69 -13.53 0.02
C LEU A 143 -1.94 -14.84 -0.26
N GLU A 144 -1.38 -15.49 0.76
CA GLU A 144 -0.76 -16.80 0.60
C GLU A 144 -1.79 -17.85 0.19
N LYS A 145 -2.98 -17.81 0.82
CA LYS A 145 -4.09 -18.70 0.47
C LYS A 145 -4.58 -18.45 -0.96
N LEU A 146 -4.71 -17.19 -1.37
CA LEU A 146 -5.05 -16.81 -2.74
C LEU A 146 -4.01 -17.35 -3.73
N ARG A 147 -2.73 -17.25 -3.41
CA ARG A 147 -1.62 -17.75 -4.24
C ARG A 147 -1.68 -19.26 -4.42
N GLU A 148 -1.86 -20.00 -3.33
CA GLU A 148 -1.97 -21.46 -3.36
C GLU A 148 -3.23 -21.93 -4.10
N LEU A 149 -4.35 -21.25 -3.92
CA LEU A 149 -5.58 -21.55 -4.63
C LEU A 149 -5.46 -21.22 -6.13
N THR A 150 -4.82 -20.11 -6.48
CA THR A 150 -4.58 -19.73 -7.88
C THR A 150 -3.66 -20.72 -8.58
N LYS A 151 -2.64 -21.27 -7.89
CA LYS A 151 -1.81 -22.36 -8.43
C LYS A 151 -2.62 -23.63 -8.71
N LYS A 152 -3.55 -23.98 -7.82
CA LYS A 152 -4.40 -25.18 -7.94
C LYS A 152 -5.49 -25.02 -9.00
N LEU A 153 -6.11 -23.85 -9.06
CA LEU A 153 -7.32 -23.59 -9.86
C LEU A 153 -7.01 -22.92 -11.20
N GLY A 154 -5.79 -22.40 -11.40
CA GLY A 154 -5.30 -21.91 -12.69
C GLY A 154 -5.62 -20.45 -13.00
N SER A 155 -6.63 -19.84 -12.39
CA SER A 155 -6.92 -18.39 -12.51
C SER A 155 -7.49 -17.78 -11.24
N ILE A 156 -7.31 -16.47 -11.07
CA ILE A 156 -7.85 -15.72 -9.93
C ILE A 156 -9.39 -15.63 -9.98
N GLU A 157 -9.96 -15.62 -11.19
CA GLU A 157 -11.42 -15.60 -11.40
C GLU A 157 -12.05 -16.88 -10.86
N GLU A 158 -11.38 -18.02 -11.06
CA GLU A 158 -11.83 -19.30 -10.54
C GLU A 158 -11.72 -19.37 -9.01
N VAL A 159 -10.66 -18.77 -8.44
CA VAL A 159 -10.56 -18.61 -6.99
C VAL A 159 -11.68 -17.72 -6.46
N ALA A 160 -11.95 -16.57 -7.09
CA ALA A 160 -13.03 -15.68 -6.68
C ALA A 160 -14.41 -16.34 -6.80
N ARG A 161 -14.61 -17.19 -7.81
CA ARG A 161 -15.85 -17.97 -8.00
C ARG A 161 -16.06 -19.03 -6.90
N ILE A 162 -15.00 -19.73 -6.49
CA ILE A 162 -15.08 -20.83 -5.52
C ILE A 162 -14.94 -20.32 -4.07
N HIS A 163 -14.20 -19.23 -3.87
CA HIS A 163 -13.85 -18.65 -2.57
C HIS A 163 -14.03 -17.12 -2.58
N PRO A 164 -15.28 -16.61 -2.59
CA PRO A 164 -15.56 -15.18 -2.71
C PRO A 164 -15.13 -14.33 -1.51
N GLY A 165 -14.70 -14.95 -0.40
CA GLY A 165 -14.15 -14.24 0.77
C GLY A 165 -12.63 -14.09 0.77
N ILE A 166 -11.94 -14.49 -0.30
CA ILE A 166 -10.47 -14.42 -0.44
C ILE A 166 -10.04 -13.31 -1.41
N VAL A 167 -10.91 -12.92 -2.34
CA VAL A 167 -10.67 -11.90 -3.37
C VAL A 167 -11.67 -10.77 -3.20
#